data_AF-U1Q9V5-F1
#
_entry.id   AF-U1Q9V5-F1
#
_cell.length_a   1.000
_cell.length_b   1.000
_cell.length_c   1.000
_cell.angle_alpha   90.00
_cell.angle_beta   90.00
_cell.angle_gamma   90.00
#
_symmetry.space_group_name_H-M   'P 1'
#
loop_
_entity.id
_entity.type
_entity.pdbx_description
1 polymer ?
#
loop_
_entity_poly.entity_id
_entity_poly.type
_entity_poly.pdbx_seq_one_letter_code
_entity_poly.pdbx_strand_id
1 'polypeptide(L)'
;MGISVSLDTELASYVREVTAEAGENNAEAIRNALRHGSNQADRVASLEAEAEQLRDRVAELEAERDRLQLEKQQLLEQHEQTTELVEYVEQERAVERQWREAGLATRVKWRVLGMPSTDSHT
;
A
#
# COMPACT_ATOMS: atom_id res chain seq x y z
N MET A 1 34.42 42.51 28.19
CA MET A 1 34.59 42.53 26.72
C MET A 1 33.22 42.23 26.13
N GLY A 2 32.62 43.17 25.40
CA GLY A 2 31.28 43.00 24.81
C GLY A 2 31.37 42.45 23.38
N ILE A 3 30.43 41.57 23.01
CA ILE A 3 30.27 41.08 21.64
C ILE A 3 29.11 41.86 21.01
N SER A 4 29.34 42.49 19.87
CA SER A 4 28.31 43.14 19.06
C SER A 4 27.89 42.21 17.94
N VAL A 5 26.58 42.06 17.71
CA VAL A 5 26.01 41.21 16.67
C VAL A 5 25.01 42.04 15.86
N SER A 6 25.03 41.89 14.54
CA SER A 6 24.06 42.51 13.64
C SER A 6 22.83 41.60 13.51
N LEU A 7 21.64 42.18 13.67
CA LEU A 7 20.35 41.50 13.54
C LEU A 7 19.59 42.09 12.36
N ASP A 8 18.81 41.28 11.66
CA ASP A 8 17.85 41.77 10.66
C ASP A 8 16.68 42.50 11.35
N THR A 9 15.84 43.17 10.54
CA THR A 9 14.81 44.09 11.05
C THR A 9 13.70 43.37 11.83
N GLU A 10 13.37 42.13 11.46
CA GLU A 10 12.34 41.33 12.10
C GLU A 10 12.84 40.81 13.43
N LEU A 11 14.04 40.22 13.43
CA LEU A 11 14.68 39.70 14.64
C LEU A 11 15.03 40.81 15.63
N ALA A 12 15.46 41.98 15.15
CA ALA A 12 15.69 43.15 15.99
C ALA A 12 14.40 43.69 16.63
N SER A 13 13.26 43.56 15.95
CA SER A 13 11.96 43.98 16.49
C SER A 13 11.46 43.00 17.55
N TYR A 14 11.59 41.70 17.30
CA TYR A 14 11.26 40.65 18.27
C TYR A 14 12.13 40.76 19.53
N VAL A 15 13.44 40.95 19.38
CA VAL A 15 14.33 41.15 20.54
C VAL A 15 13.95 42.41 21.32
N ARG A 16 13.59 43.52 20.66
CA ARG A 16 13.12 44.74 21.34
C ARG A 16 11.82 44.51 22.11
N GLU A 17 10.89 43.75 21.56
CA GLU A 17 9.62 43.38 22.22
C GLU A 17 9.87 42.51 23.46
N VAL A 18 10.64 41.44 23.31
CA VAL A 18 10.96 40.50 24.42
C VAL A 18 11.79 41.18 25.51
N THR A 19 12.69 42.09 25.14
CA THR A 19 13.54 42.81 26.11
C THR A 19 12.82 43.96 26.81
N ALA A 20 11.83 44.58 26.16
CA ALA A 20 10.93 45.54 26.81
C ALA A 20 10.12 44.87 27.94
N GLU A 21 9.80 43.59 27.80
CA GLU A 21 9.10 42.79 28.82
C GLU A 21 10.04 42.32 29.96
N ALA A 22 11.36 42.24 29.72
CA ALA A 22 12.34 41.61 30.62
C ALA A 22 13.16 42.56 31.52
N GLY A 23 13.08 43.89 31.33
CA GLY A 23 13.77 44.88 32.18
C GLY A 23 15.31 44.84 32.13
N GLU A 24 16.00 45.03 33.26
CA GLU A 24 17.48 45.13 33.34
C GLU A 24 18.24 43.82 33.03
N ASN A 25 17.54 42.69 32.90
CA ASN A 25 18.15 41.38 32.65
C ASN A 25 18.21 40.99 31.15
N ASN A 26 18.50 41.97 30.30
CA ASN A 26 18.53 41.86 28.85
C ASN A 26 19.43 40.70 28.35
N ALA A 27 20.58 40.49 29.00
CA ALA A 27 21.50 39.41 28.63
C ALA A 27 20.94 38.01 28.90
N GLU A 28 20.16 37.81 29.97
CA GLU A 28 19.52 36.52 30.24
C GLU A 28 18.31 36.28 29.35
N ALA A 29 17.53 37.32 29.07
CA ALA A 29 16.43 37.26 28.09
C ALA A 29 16.94 36.85 26.70
N ILE A 30 18.03 37.48 26.21
CA ILE A 30 18.66 37.11 24.94
C ILE A 30 19.18 35.66 24.97
N ARG A 31 19.84 35.23 26.06
CA ARG A 31 20.31 33.84 26.19
C ARG A 31 19.16 32.82 26.17
N ASN A 32 18.06 33.13 26.84
CA ASN A 32 16.87 32.27 26.84
C ASN A 32 16.20 32.22 25.47
N ALA A 33 16.11 33.35 24.77
CA ALA A 33 15.61 33.41 23.40
C ALA A 33 16.47 32.58 22.43
N LEU A 34 17.81 32.70 22.51
CA LEU A 34 18.73 31.90 21.70
C LEU A 34 18.62 30.40 22.01
N ARG A 35 18.53 30.03 23.29
CA ARG A 35 18.32 28.63 23.70
C ARG A 35 16.99 28.10 23.17
N HIS A 36 15.92 28.89 23.26
CA HIS A 36 14.61 28.51 22.75
C HIS A 36 14.63 28.32 21.23
N GLY A 37 15.24 29.25 20.49
CA GLY A 37 15.41 29.14 19.04
C GLY A 37 16.22 27.91 18.63
N SER A 38 17.31 27.60 19.35
CA SER A 38 18.10 26.39 19.12
C SER A 38 17.26 25.12 19.35
N ASN A 39 16.54 25.04 20.47
CA ASN A 39 15.68 23.89 20.77
C ASN A 39 14.56 23.72 19.72
N GLN A 40 14.02 24.83 19.21
CA GLN A 40 13.01 24.81 18.17
C GLN A 40 13.59 24.33 16.84
N ALA A 41 14.80 24.77 16.49
CA ALA A 41 15.51 24.30 15.29
C ALA A 41 15.79 22.79 15.38
N ASP A 42 16.25 22.29 16.53
CA ASP A 42 16.47 20.86 16.76
C ASP A 42 15.16 20.06 16.62
N ARG A 43 14.05 20.61 17.14
CA ARG A 43 12.73 19.98 17.01
C ARG A 43 12.25 19.95 15.56
N VAL A 44 12.44 21.03 14.80
CA VAL A 44 12.09 21.08 13.38
C VAL A 44 12.91 20.04 12.61
N ALA A 45 14.23 19.99 12.82
CA ALA A 45 15.09 19.00 12.18
C ALA A 45 14.68 17.55 12.50
N SER A 46 14.32 17.28 13.77
CA SER A 46 13.80 15.97 14.19
C SER A 46 12.50 15.61 13.49
N LEU A 47 11.55 16.55 13.39
CA LEU A 47 10.26 16.34 12.73
C LEU A 47 10.41 16.18 11.21
N GLU A 48 11.34 16.92 10.59
CA GLU A 48 11.64 16.76 9.17
C GLU A 48 12.24 15.38 8.87
N ALA A 49 13.15 14.90 9.71
CA ALA A 49 13.70 13.56 9.59
C ALA A 49 12.63 12.47 9.78
N GLU A 50 11.75 12.62 10.77
CA GLU A 50 10.63 11.69 10.99
C GLU A 50 9.63 11.71 9.82
N ALA A 51 9.31 12.90 9.31
CA ALA A 51 8.43 13.03 8.15
C ALA A 51 9.01 12.34 6.92
N GLU A 52 10.32 12.43 6.71
CA GLU A 52 10.99 11.74 5.61
C GLU A 52 10.95 10.21 5.79
N GLN A 53 11.28 9.71 6.98
CA GLN A 53 11.18 8.28 7.28
C GLN A 53 9.75 7.74 7.08
N LEU A 54 8.74 8.51 7.48
CA LEU A 54 7.34 8.12 7.28
C LEU A 54 6.96 8.12 5.79
N ARG A 55 7.45 9.08 4.99
CA ARG A 55 7.24 9.09 3.54
C ARG A 55 7.86 7.87 2.88
N ASP A 56 9.10 7.54 3.22
CA ASP A 56 9.79 6.35 2.71
C ASP A 56 9.01 5.08 3.07
N ARG A 57 8.53 4.99 4.31
CA ARG A 57 7.75 3.83 4.77
C ARG A 57 6.41 3.72 4.05
N VAL A 58 5.74 4.83 3.79
CA VAL A 58 4.49 4.83 3.01
C VAL A 58 4.77 4.35 1.59
N ALA A 59 5.81 4.86 0.93
CA ALA A 59 6.18 4.44 -0.43
C ALA A 59 6.50 2.94 -0.49
N GLU A 60 7.22 2.41 0.50
CA GLU A 60 7.52 0.98 0.61
C GLU A 60 6.23 0.14 0.76
N LEU A 61 5.33 0.54 1.66
CA LEU A 61 4.07 -0.15 1.89
C LEU A 61 3.13 -0.11 0.68
N GLU A 62 3.12 1.01 -0.04
CA GLU A 62 2.35 1.14 -1.29
C GLU A 62 2.87 0.19 -2.36
N ALA A 63 4.20 0.10 -2.54
CA ALA A 63 4.82 -0.83 -3.46
C ALA A 63 4.56 -2.31 -3.09
N GLU A 64 4.62 -2.64 -1.80
CA GLU A 64 4.28 -3.98 -1.31
C GLU A 64 2.80 -4.31 -1.56
N ARG A 65 1.89 -3.37 -1.30
CA ARG A 65 0.46 -3.54 -1.56
C ARG A 65 0.20 -3.77 -3.05
N ASP A 66 0.80 -2.99 -3.93
CA ASP A 66 0.65 -3.15 -5.38
C ASP A 66 1.15 -4.52 -5.85
N ARG A 67 2.32 -4.95 -5.34
CA ARG A 67 2.85 -6.30 -5.61
C ARG A 67 1.89 -7.39 -5.15
N LEU A 68 1.38 -7.31 -3.92
CA LEU A 68 0.46 -8.32 -3.38
C LEU A 68 -0.87 -8.34 -4.12
N GLN A 69 -1.36 -7.20 -4.58
CA GLN A 69 -2.57 -7.14 -5.41
C GLN A 69 -2.37 -7.85 -6.75
N LEU A 70 -1.23 -7.63 -7.41
CA LEU A 70 -0.89 -8.32 -8.65
C LEU A 70 -0.73 -9.82 -8.44
N GLU A 71 -0.04 -10.25 -7.38
CA GLU A 71 0.11 -11.67 -7.04
C GLU A 71 -1.25 -12.32 -6.76
N LYS A 72 -2.14 -11.65 -6.02
CA LYS A 72 -3.50 -12.14 -5.78
C LYS A 72 -4.29 -12.28 -7.08
N GLN A 73 -4.19 -11.33 -8.01
CA GLN A 73 -4.88 -11.41 -9.30
C GLN A 73 -4.39 -12.63 -10.10
N GLN A 74 -3.07 -12.84 -10.16
CA GLN A 74 -2.49 -14.00 -10.83
C GLN A 74 -2.95 -15.33 -10.21
N LEU A 75 -3.01 -15.41 -8.88
CA LEU A 75 -3.51 -16.60 -8.20
C LEU A 75 -4.99 -16.86 -8.48
N LEU A 76 -5.82 -15.82 -8.54
CA LEU A 76 -7.23 -15.96 -8.89
C LEU A 76 -7.40 -16.47 -10.33
N GLU A 77 -6.65 -15.91 -11.28
CA GLU A 77 -6.64 -16.38 -12.67
C GLU A 77 -6.21 -17.85 -12.76
N GLN A 78 -5.18 -18.26 -12.02
CA GLN A 78 -4.74 -19.65 -11.95
C GLN A 78 -5.79 -20.57 -11.33
N HIS A 79 -6.50 -20.11 -10.30
CA HIS A 79 -7.58 -20.88 -9.68
C HIS A 79 -8.78 -21.04 -10.62
N GLU A 80 -9.16 -20.00 -11.36
CA GLU A 80 -10.21 -20.06 -12.38
C GLU A 80 -9.84 -21.07 -13.47
N GLN A 81 -8.63 -20.97 -14.05
CA GLN A 81 -8.12 -21.94 -15.03
C GLN A 81 -8.08 -23.37 -14.49
N THR A 82 -7.64 -23.55 -13.24
CA THR A 82 -7.61 -24.88 -12.63
C THR A 82 -9.02 -25.43 -12.43
N THR A 83 -9.98 -24.58 -12.08
CA THR A 83 -11.38 -24.97 -11.89
C THR A 83 -12.00 -25.39 -13.22
N GLU A 84 -11.80 -24.61 -14.29
CA GLU A 84 -12.25 -24.95 -15.64
C GLU A 84 -11.66 -26.28 -16.13
N LEU A 85 -10.37 -26.53 -15.87
CA LEU A 85 -9.73 -27.80 -16.22
C LEU A 85 -10.32 -28.98 -15.43
N VAL A 86 -10.61 -28.78 -14.14
CA VAL A 86 -11.26 -29.82 -13.32
C VAL A 86 -12.66 -30.11 -13.84
N GLU A 87 -13.47 -29.08 -14.13
CA GLU A 87 -14.81 -29.24 -14.70
C GLU A 87 -14.77 -29.97 -16.05
N TYR A 88 -13.83 -29.63 -16.93
CA TYR A 88 -13.64 -30.32 -18.21
C TYR A 88 -13.34 -31.82 -18.01
N VAL A 89 -12.40 -32.15 -17.10
CA VAL A 89 -12.04 -33.55 -16.80
C VAL A 89 -13.21 -34.30 -16.17
N GLU A 90 -14.00 -33.64 -15.32
CA GLU A 90 -15.18 -34.26 -14.72
C GLU A 90 -16.28 -34.54 -15.75
N GLN A 91 -16.51 -33.63 -16.70
CA GLN A 91 -17.42 -33.83 -17.82
C GLN A 91 -16.96 -35.02 -18.69
N GLU A 92 -15.67 -35.09 -19.03
CA GLU A 92 -15.12 -36.21 -19.80
C GLU A 92 -15.28 -37.55 -19.07
N ARG A 93 -15.01 -37.59 -17.76
CA ARG A 93 -15.24 -38.77 -16.91
C ARG A 93 -16.72 -39.13 -16.78
N ALA A 94 -17.62 -38.17 -16.78
CA ALA A 94 -19.06 -38.42 -16.75
C ALA A 94 -19.52 -39.09 -18.05
N VAL A 95 -19.07 -38.58 -19.21
CA VAL A 95 -19.34 -39.17 -20.52
C VAL A 95 -18.78 -40.59 -20.61
N GLU A 96 -17.55 -40.82 -20.15
CA GLU A 96 -16.97 -42.17 -20.10
C GLU A 96 -17.76 -43.14 -19.21
N ARG A 97 -18.22 -42.67 -18.03
CA ARG A 97 -19.06 -43.49 -17.14
C ARG A 97 -20.37 -43.84 -17.81
N GLN A 98 -21.00 -42.89 -18.49
CA GLN A 98 -22.23 -43.11 -19.23
C GLN A 98 -22.05 -44.10 -20.38
N TRP A 99 -20.91 -44.06 -21.08
CA TRP A 99 -20.51 -45.08 -22.07
C TRP A 99 -20.30 -46.46 -21.44
N ARG A 100 -19.67 -46.53 -20.26
CA ARG A 100 -19.42 -47.79 -19.55
C ARG A 100 -20.70 -48.42 -19.02
N GLU A 101 -21.63 -47.62 -18.49
CA GLU A 101 -22.92 -48.09 -17.97
C GLU A 101 -23.94 -48.40 -19.09
N ALA A 102 -23.77 -47.82 -20.27
CA ALA A 102 -24.60 -48.14 -21.42
C ALA A 102 -24.41 -49.60 -21.87
N GLY A 103 -25.50 -50.37 -21.91
CA GLY A 103 -25.53 -51.73 -22.45
C GLY A 103 -25.13 -51.77 -23.94
N LEU A 104 -24.68 -52.93 -24.42
CA LEU A 104 -24.11 -53.12 -25.77
C LEU A 104 -25.00 -52.58 -26.89
N ALA A 105 -26.32 -52.75 -26.79
CA ALA A 105 -27.28 -52.23 -27.77
C ALA A 105 -27.29 -50.68 -27.83
N THR A 106 -27.22 -50.02 -26.67
CA THR A 106 -27.17 -48.56 -26.56
C THR A 106 -25.86 -48.01 -27.12
N ARG A 107 -24.73 -48.69 -26.88
CA ARG A 107 -23.42 -48.31 -27.46
C ARG A 107 -23.41 -48.37 -28.98
N VAL A 108 -23.96 -49.44 -29.57
CA VAL A 108 -24.06 -49.57 -31.04
C VAL A 108 -24.99 -48.48 -31.59
N LYS A 109 -26.11 -48.20 -30.92
CA LYS A 109 -27.01 -47.09 -31.29
C LYS A 109 -26.27 -45.75 -31.33
N TRP A 110 -25.48 -45.44 -30.31
CA TRP A 110 -24.71 -44.18 -30.24
C TRP A 110 -23.56 -44.12 -31.25
N ARG A 111 -22.97 -45.26 -31.64
CA ARG A 111 -21.96 -45.31 -32.70
C ARG A 111 -22.54 -45.02 -34.10
N VAL A 112 -23.81 -45.33 -34.33
CA VAL A 112 -24.48 -45.14 -35.64
C VAL A 112 -25.20 -43.80 -35.73
N LEU A 113 -25.83 -43.33 -34.64
CA LEU A 113 -26.66 -42.11 -34.63
C LEU A 113 -25.98 -40.88 -34.00
N GLY A 114 -24.84 -41.04 -33.33
CA GLY A 114 -24.27 -40.01 -32.46
C GLY A 114 -25.01 -39.91 -31.12
N MET A 115 -24.30 -39.61 -30.04
CA MET A 115 -24.93 -39.43 -28.72
C MET A 115 -25.75 -38.12 -28.73
N PRO A 116 -26.99 -38.09 -28.18
CA PRO A 116 -27.68 -36.83 -27.95
C PRO A 116 -26.95 -36.09 -26.83
N SER A 117 -26.09 -35.12 -27.17
CA SER A 117 -25.63 -34.13 -26.22
C SER A 117 -26.86 -33.36 -25.75
N THR A 118 -27.10 -33.35 -24.45
CA THR A 118 -28.10 -32.49 -23.82
C THR A 118 -27.61 -31.04 -23.84
N ASP A 119 -27.51 -30.46 -25.04
CA ASP A 119 -27.52 -29.03 -25.24
C ASP A 119 -28.97 -28.60 -25.48
N SER A 120 -29.73 -28.56 -24.39
CA SER A 120 -30.97 -27.79 -24.31
C SER A 120 -30.70 -26.59 -23.42
N HIS A 121 -30.07 -25.56 -24.00
CA HIS A 121 -30.08 -24.21 -23.45
C HIS A 121 -31.21 -23.43 -24.13
N THR A 122 -32.31 -23.25 -23.40
CA THR A 122 -33.26 -22.14 -23.54
C THR A 122 -33.33 -21.42 -22.21
#